data_AF-A0A6H9WYS2-F1
#
_entry.id   AF-A0A6H9WYS2-F1
#
_cell.length_a   1.000
_cell.length_b   1.000
_cell.length_c   1.000
_cell.angle_alpha   90.00
_cell.angle_beta   90.00
_cell.angle_gamma   90.00
#
_symmetry.space_group_name_H-M   'P 1'
#
loop_
_entity.id
_entity.type
_entity.pdbx_description
1 polymer ?
#
loop_
_entity_poly.entity_id
_entity_poly.type
_entity_poly.pdbx_seq_one_letter_code
_entity_poly.pdbx_strand_id
1 'polypeptide(L)'
;MTSLPTQAPRFAPKATPRESVSQTIEVLSSALDPIIAKRLERNLNGLPWTAVLTQLDTIKGRTPRQYATSDLQAQLRMLTERLGGIGYPFDDQTRRVSILGGELRFVRNQWAHNAELRWIDAWRAADCAQRLLSYFHCTDADSAELISRHAAFEYTGATQLQPVRSDERASDPSATSFASEAEPKQAVAPASSEEELIEPELEVLEREESEQATPLVGSGRAPFEPWTVILSDDSSVLDELPKKEPKMQVRALAAEITEVEGPIAIDRLARLIALSYGVSRLHQKRRNQIKRQIGQCADVTVDKAHFVWPRDIDSNSWSEFRPNSSNVDRDFTDISPIEICNAARFVQARHPDWDDEAVQRSVLQTFGRKRLTSGAQKHLDKAWSYL
;
A
#
# COMPACT_ATOMS: atom_id res chain seq x y z
N MET A 1 32.30 37.28 -29.14
CA MET A 1 30.91 36.94 -28.79
C MET A 1 30.97 36.19 -27.48
N THR A 2 30.68 36.90 -26.39
CA THR A 2 30.87 36.46 -25.01
C THR A 2 29.69 35.58 -24.61
N SER A 3 29.95 34.31 -24.32
CA SER A 3 28.92 33.36 -23.89
C SER A 3 28.46 33.71 -22.49
N LEU A 4 27.18 34.06 -22.33
CA LEU A 4 26.54 34.25 -21.04
C LEU A 4 26.38 32.89 -20.34
N PRO A 5 26.66 32.79 -19.03
CA PRO A 5 26.40 31.56 -18.29
C PRO A 5 24.89 31.37 -18.10
N THR A 6 24.43 30.15 -18.37
CA THR A 6 23.10 29.65 -18.05
C THR A 6 22.79 29.91 -16.58
N GLN A 7 21.80 30.76 -16.30
CA GLN A 7 21.32 30.98 -14.94
C GLN A 7 20.75 29.68 -14.38
N ALA A 8 21.38 29.17 -13.32
CA ALA A 8 20.76 28.18 -12.45
C ALA A 8 19.43 28.75 -11.92
N PRO A 9 18.40 27.91 -11.74
CA PRO A 9 17.11 28.36 -11.20
C PRO A 9 17.34 29.02 -9.84
N ARG A 10 17.01 30.31 -9.75
CA ARG A 10 16.97 31.05 -8.49
C ARG A 10 15.85 30.45 -7.64
N PHE A 11 16.19 29.64 -6.66
CA PHE A 11 15.25 29.28 -5.59
C PHE A 11 14.76 30.57 -4.92
N ALA A 12 13.44 30.78 -4.92
CA ALA A 12 12.81 31.90 -4.25
C ALA A 12 13.13 31.84 -2.74
N PRO A 13 13.35 32.99 -2.07
CA PRO A 13 13.75 32.98 -0.68
C PRO A 13 12.54 32.58 0.20
N LYS A 14 12.67 31.43 0.88
CA LYS A 14 11.73 30.74 1.79
C LYS A 14 10.74 29.76 1.15
N ALA A 15 11.22 28.77 0.41
CA ALA A 15 10.41 27.58 0.15
C ALA A 15 10.04 26.90 1.48
N THR A 16 8.79 26.48 1.64
CA THR A 16 8.29 25.68 2.76
C THR A 16 8.34 24.18 2.43
N PRO A 17 8.25 23.27 3.41
CA PRO A 17 8.19 21.83 3.14
C PRO A 17 7.04 21.47 2.18
N ARG A 18 5.87 22.09 2.38
CA ARG A 18 4.69 21.85 1.53
C ARG A 18 4.92 22.32 0.10
N GLU A 19 5.54 23.48 -0.11
CA GLU A 19 5.89 23.96 -1.46
C GLU A 19 6.91 23.07 -2.15
N SER A 20 7.90 22.55 -1.42
CA SER A 20 8.87 21.58 -1.95
C SER A 20 8.21 20.26 -2.36
N VAL A 21 7.25 19.76 -1.57
CA VAL A 21 6.42 18.61 -1.96
C VAL A 21 5.55 18.93 -3.17
N SER A 22 4.91 20.11 -3.23
CA SER A 22 4.11 20.53 -4.40
C SER A 22 4.95 20.56 -5.67
N GLN A 23 6.15 21.14 -5.64
CA GLN A 23 7.07 21.15 -6.77
C GLN A 23 7.47 19.73 -7.20
N THR A 24 7.70 18.83 -6.24
CA THR A 24 7.99 17.42 -6.53
C THR A 24 6.81 16.74 -7.21
N ILE A 25 5.58 16.99 -6.75
CA ILE A 25 4.34 16.46 -7.34
C ILE A 25 4.16 16.97 -8.76
N GLU A 26 4.41 18.26 -9.03
CA GLU A 26 4.32 18.87 -10.36
C GLU A 26 5.33 18.24 -11.34
N VAL A 27 6.59 18.09 -10.91
CA VAL A 27 7.64 17.43 -11.70
C VAL A 27 7.22 15.99 -12.06
N LEU A 28 6.77 15.21 -11.07
CA LEU A 28 6.31 13.84 -11.31
C LEU A 28 5.09 13.78 -12.23
N SER A 29 4.08 14.62 -11.98
CA SER A 29 2.84 14.68 -12.75
C SER A 29 3.11 14.93 -14.24
N SER A 30 4.02 15.84 -14.56
CA SER A 30 4.43 16.12 -15.94
C SER A 30 5.25 14.98 -16.55
N ALA A 31 6.19 14.42 -15.79
CA ALA A 31 7.14 13.44 -16.30
C ALA A 31 6.53 12.04 -16.53
N LEU A 32 5.61 11.60 -15.65
CA LEU A 32 5.11 10.22 -15.66
C LEU A 32 4.13 9.91 -16.78
N ASP A 33 3.34 10.88 -17.25
CA ASP A 33 2.37 10.66 -18.33
C ASP A 33 3.01 10.06 -19.60
N PRO A 34 4.02 10.70 -20.23
CA PRO A 34 4.66 10.13 -21.43
C PRO A 34 5.39 8.81 -21.14
N ILE A 35 5.89 8.59 -19.92
CA ILE A 35 6.55 7.34 -19.54
C ILE A 35 5.54 6.19 -19.52
N ILE A 36 4.39 6.39 -18.88
CA ILE A 36 3.32 5.39 -18.78
C ILE A 36 2.75 5.11 -20.17
N ALA A 37 2.44 6.15 -20.95
CA ALA A 37 1.91 6.02 -22.30
C ALA A 37 2.84 5.20 -23.20
N LYS A 38 4.14 5.52 -23.21
CA LYS A 38 5.14 4.81 -24.02
C LYS A 38 5.30 3.34 -23.62
N ARG A 39 5.29 3.03 -22.32
CA ARG A 39 5.45 1.65 -21.84
C ARG A 39 4.28 0.76 -22.26
N LEU A 40 3.07 1.32 -22.29
CA LEU A 40 1.84 0.58 -22.57
C LEU A 40 1.36 0.70 -24.01
N GLU A 41 2.02 1.47 -24.87
CA GLU A 41 1.62 1.73 -26.26
C GLU A 41 1.21 0.45 -27.03
N ARG A 42 2.01 -0.62 -26.89
CA ARG A 42 1.76 -1.92 -27.54
C ARG A 42 0.54 -2.67 -27.00
N ASN A 43 0.17 -2.43 -25.74
CA ASN A 43 -0.93 -3.10 -25.06
C ASN A 43 -2.27 -2.37 -25.30
N LEU A 44 -2.23 -1.05 -25.54
CA LEU A 44 -3.44 -0.22 -25.51
C LEU A 44 -4.06 0.04 -26.90
N ASN A 45 -3.38 -0.31 -28.00
CA ASN A 45 -3.88 -0.14 -29.38
C ASN A 45 -4.46 1.26 -29.65
N GLY A 46 -3.81 2.31 -29.13
CA GLY A 46 -4.22 3.72 -29.30
C GLY A 46 -5.19 4.26 -28.25
N LEU A 47 -5.63 3.45 -27.28
CA LEU A 47 -6.38 3.94 -26.12
C LEU A 47 -5.46 4.67 -25.12
N PRO A 48 -5.98 5.67 -24.37
CA PRO A 48 -5.22 6.27 -23.28
C PRO A 48 -4.98 5.26 -22.17
N TRP A 49 -3.84 5.35 -21.48
CA TRP A 49 -3.50 4.43 -20.40
C TRP A 49 -4.48 4.47 -19.23
N THR A 50 -5.21 5.58 -19.05
CA THR A 50 -6.27 5.71 -18.03
C THR A 50 -7.41 4.72 -18.22
N ALA A 51 -7.63 4.20 -19.43
CA ALA A 51 -8.60 3.14 -19.70
C ALA A 51 -8.30 1.86 -18.91
N VAL A 52 -7.02 1.59 -18.61
CA VAL A 52 -6.61 0.46 -17.76
C VAL A 52 -7.18 0.59 -16.36
N LEU A 53 -7.07 1.76 -15.74
CA LEU A 53 -7.61 2.01 -14.40
C LEU A 53 -9.13 1.94 -14.37
N THR A 54 -9.80 2.50 -15.39
CA THR A 54 -11.27 2.42 -15.49
C THR A 54 -11.74 0.97 -15.56
N GLN A 55 -11.06 0.13 -16.34
CA GLN A 55 -11.39 -1.29 -16.43
C GLN A 55 -11.04 -2.06 -15.15
N LEU A 56 -9.88 -1.81 -14.55
CA LEU A 56 -9.50 -2.42 -13.26
C LEU A 56 -10.52 -2.09 -12.16
N ASP A 57 -10.97 -0.84 -12.08
CA ASP A 57 -11.95 -0.42 -11.10
C ASP A 57 -13.34 -1.03 -11.36
N THR A 58 -13.74 -1.13 -12.64
CA THR A 58 -14.98 -1.82 -13.03
C THR A 58 -14.94 -3.29 -12.59
N ILE A 59 -13.83 -3.97 -12.86
CA ILE A 59 -13.58 -5.35 -12.45
C ILE A 59 -13.60 -5.49 -10.93
N LYS A 60 -13.07 -4.52 -10.18
CA LYS A 60 -13.09 -4.50 -8.71
C LYS A 60 -14.48 -4.19 -8.13
N GLY A 61 -15.48 -3.89 -8.97
CA GLY A 61 -16.84 -3.52 -8.56
C GLY A 61 -16.96 -2.10 -8.02
N ARG A 62 -16.07 -1.19 -8.42
CA ARG A 62 -16.12 0.24 -8.05
C ARG A 62 -17.08 1.01 -8.95
N THR A 63 -17.68 2.07 -8.42
CA THR A 63 -18.43 3.00 -9.26
C THR A 63 -17.52 3.64 -10.32
N PRO A 64 -17.98 3.78 -11.58
CA PRO A 64 -17.19 4.36 -12.65
C PRO A 64 -16.69 5.76 -12.30
N ARG A 65 -15.38 6.00 -12.51
CA ARG A 65 -14.75 7.31 -12.39
C ARG A 65 -13.85 7.60 -13.58
N GLN A 66 -13.69 8.90 -13.86
CA GLN A 66 -12.80 9.40 -14.90
C GLN A 66 -11.45 9.76 -14.30
N TYR A 67 -10.39 9.49 -15.05
CA TYR A 67 -9.02 9.82 -14.68
C TYR A 67 -8.43 10.83 -15.64
N ALA A 68 -7.68 11.78 -15.09
CA ALA A 68 -6.82 12.65 -15.87
C ALA A 68 -5.43 12.02 -16.00
N THR A 69 -4.79 12.15 -17.15
CA THR A 69 -3.42 11.65 -17.33
C THR A 69 -2.40 12.44 -16.52
N SER A 70 -2.76 13.64 -16.07
CA SER A 70 -1.97 14.47 -15.15
C SER A 70 -2.25 14.20 -13.67
N ASP A 71 -3.20 13.33 -13.30
CA ASP A 71 -3.43 13.00 -11.89
C ASP A 71 -2.32 12.09 -11.37
N LEU A 72 -1.47 12.63 -10.50
CA LEU A 72 -0.37 11.88 -9.91
C LEU A 72 -0.86 10.64 -9.14
N GLN A 73 -2.04 10.65 -8.52
CA GLN A 73 -2.55 9.44 -7.87
C GLN A 73 -2.78 8.34 -8.90
N ALA A 74 -3.47 8.66 -10.00
CA ALA A 74 -3.72 7.71 -11.08
C ALA A 74 -2.40 7.19 -11.69
N GLN A 75 -1.42 8.07 -11.92
CA GLN A 75 -0.10 7.68 -12.40
C GLN A 75 0.61 6.73 -11.43
N LEU A 76 0.63 7.05 -10.13
CA LEU A 76 1.25 6.20 -9.11
C LEU A 76 0.53 4.85 -8.97
N ARG A 77 -0.80 4.80 -9.16
CA ARG A 77 -1.54 3.53 -9.23
C ARG A 77 -1.06 2.66 -10.38
N MET A 78 -0.84 3.24 -11.58
CA MET A 78 -0.29 2.49 -12.72
C MET A 78 1.08 1.88 -12.45
N LEU A 79 1.90 2.54 -11.64
CA LEU A 79 3.25 2.08 -11.29
C LEU A 79 3.28 1.03 -10.18
N THR A 80 2.31 1.07 -9.26
CA THR A 80 2.37 0.31 -7.99
C THR A 80 1.38 -0.86 -7.92
N GLU A 81 0.30 -0.83 -8.69
CA GLU A 81 -0.71 -1.90 -8.73
C GLU A 81 -0.44 -2.87 -9.87
N ARG A 82 -0.93 -4.11 -9.70
CA ARG A 82 -0.95 -5.09 -10.80
C ARG A 82 -2.01 -4.71 -11.83
N LEU A 83 -1.59 -4.59 -13.08
CA LEU A 83 -2.44 -4.23 -14.21
C LEU A 83 -3.08 -5.48 -14.84
N GLY A 84 -3.82 -6.23 -14.01
CA GLY A 84 -4.43 -7.52 -14.37
C GLY A 84 -3.43 -8.48 -15.02
N GLY A 85 -3.75 -8.96 -16.22
CA GLY A 85 -2.91 -9.87 -17.00
C GLY A 85 -1.56 -9.28 -17.44
N ILE A 86 -1.43 -7.94 -17.50
CA ILE A 86 -0.16 -7.27 -17.82
C ILE A 86 0.85 -7.41 -16.67
N GLY A 87 0.40 -7.63 -15.43
CA GLY A 87 1.27 -7.75 -14.27
C GLY A 87 1.77 -6.38 -13.78
N TYR A 88 3.07 -6.29 -13.46
CA TYR A 88 3.73 -5.05 -13.02
C TYR A 88 4.70 -4.55 -14.11
N PRO A 89 4.22 -3.92 -15.20
CA PRO A 89 5.04 -3.63 -16.38
C PRO A 89 6.12 -2.56 -16.14
N PHE A 90 6.03 -1.84 -15.02
CA PHE A 90 6.99 -0.80 -14.65
C PHE A 90 8.05 -1.29 -13.68
N ASP A 91 7.88 -2.45 -13.08
CA ASP A 91 8.74 -2.95 -12.02
C ASP A 91 9.67 -4.05 -12.51
N ASP A 92 10.69 -4.33 -11.70
CA ASP A 92 11.59 -5.45 -11.88
C ASP A 92 11.48 -6.45 -10.72
N GLN A 93 12.33 -7.47 -10.73
CA GLN A 93 12.36 -8.50 -9.68
C GLN A 93 12.66 -7.93 -8.28
N THR A 94 13.23 -6.72 -8.20
CA THR A 94 13.56 -6.05 -6.94
C THR A 94 12.41 -5.21 -6.39
N ARG A 95 11.29 -5.11 -7.12
CA ARG A 95 10.10 -4.31 -6.75
C ARG A 95 10.41 -2.83 -6.48
N ARG A 96 11.49 -2.31 -7.07
CA ARG A 96 12.00 -0.96 -6.82
C ARG A 96 10.97 0.12 -7.13
N VAL A 97 10.21 -0.03 -8.22
CA VAL A 97 9.21 0.97 -8.61
C VAL A 97 8.03 0.94 -7.65
N SER A 98 7.57 -0.24 -7.23
CA SER A 98 6.51 -0.37 -6.23
C SER A 98 6.90 0.29 -4.90
N ILE A 99 8.14 0.08 -4.45
CA ILE A 99 8.64 0.64 -3.17
C ILE A 99 8.69 2.16 -3.23
N LEU A 100 9.34 2.74 -4.25
CA LEU A 100 9.44 4.20 -4.41
C LEU A 100 8.07 4.83 -4.65
N GLY A 101 7.23 4.18 -5.46
CA GLY A 101 5.87 4.63 -5.74
C GLY A 101 4.98 4.61 -4.49
N GLY A 102 5.14 3.61 -3.61
CA GLY A 102 4.45 3.55 -2.33
C GLY A 102 4.76 4.74 -1.44
N GLU A 103 6.04 5.06 -1.25
CA GLU A 103 6.48 6.25 -0.49
C GLU A 103 5.89 7.55 -1.06
N LEU A 104 5.88 7.68 -2.39
CA LEU A 104 5.29 8.84 -3.08
C LEU A 104 3.76 8.89 -2.88
N ARG A 105 3.07 7.76 -2.93
CA ARG A 105 1.62 7.69 -2.63
C ARG A 105 1.35 8.15 -1.20
N PHE A 106 2.15 7.69 -0.24
CA PHE A 106 2.03 8.09 1.16
C PHE A 106 2.19 9.59 1.35
N VAL A 107 3.26 10.21 0.83
CA VAL A 107 3.48 11.66 0.97
C VAL A 107 2.47 12.48 0.18
N ARG A 108 2.11 12.08 -1.05
CA ARG A 108 1.06 12.74 -1.85
C ARG A 108 -0.27 12.73 -1.10
N ASN A 109 -0.61 11.62 -0.45
CA ASN A 109 -1.84 11.50 0.32
C ASN A 109 -1.84 12.46 1.52
N GLN A 110 -0.74 12.53 2.28
CA GLN A 110 -0.57 13.54 3.33
C GLN A 110 -0.74 14.97 2.78
N TRP A 111 -0.12 15.28 1.64
CA TRP A 111 -0.25 16.57 0.98
C TRP A 111 -1.71 16.91 0.60
N ALA A 112 -2.43 15.94 0.02
CA ALA A 112 -3.82 16.08 -0.43
C ALA A 112 -4.80 16.31 0.73
N HIS A 113 -4.54 15.71 1.90
CA HIS A 113 -5.35 15.89 3.10
C HIS A 113 -4.92 17.09 3.97
N ASN A 114 -4.07 17.98 3.43
CA ASN A 114 -3.54 19.16 4.12
C ASN A 114 -2.81 18.83 5.43
N ALA A 115 -2.12 17.68 5.46
CA ALA A 115 -1.36 17.30 6.63
C ALA A 115 -0.16 18.23 6.85
N GLU A 116 0.32 18.31 8.09
CA GLU A 116 1.55 19.02 8.43
C GLU A 116 2.76 18.26 7.85
N LEU A 117 3.42 18.87 6.87
CA LEU A 117 4.60 18.30 6.20
C LEU A 117 5.87 18.92 6.78
N ARG A 118 6.86 18.08 7.06
CA ARG A 118 8.18 18.48 7.56
C ARG A 118 9.21 18.40 6.44
N TRP A 119 10.38 19.01 6.67
CA TRP A 119 11.47 18.96 5.69
C TRP A 119 11.98 17.55 5.38
N ILE A 120 11.89 16.62 6.34
CA ILE A 120 12.21 15.20 6.10
C ILE A 120 11.26 14.57 5.07
N ASP A 121 9.96 14.90 5.14
CA ASP A 121 8.95 14.37 4.22
C ASP A 121 9.15 14.93 2.80
N ALA A 122 9.51 16.22 2.71
CA ALA A 122 9.86 16.88 1.45
C ALA A 122 11.12 16.28 0.81
N TRP A 123 12.17 16.07 1.61
CA TRP A 123 13.40 15.43 1.14
C TRP A 123 13.16 13.99 0.66
N ARG A 124 12.48 13.17 1.46
CA ARG A 124 12.17 11.77 1.09
C ARG A 124 11.33 11.69 -0.18
N ALA A 125 10.32 12.56 -0.33
CA ALA A 125 9.52 12.60 -1.54
C ALA A 125 10.37 12.96 -2.77
N ALA A 126 11.20 13.99 -2.67
CA ALA A 126 12.06 14.42 -3.77
C ALA A 126 13.16 13.39 -4.10
N ASP A 127 13.75 12.72 -3.11
CA ASP A 127 14.69 11.61 -3.31
C ASP A 127 14.01 10.42 -4.01
N CYS A 128 12.81 10.03 -3.56
CA CYS A 128 12.07 8.96 -4.19
C CYS A 128 11.70 9.32 -5.64
N ALA A 129 11.27 10.56 -5.88
CA ALA A 129 10.97 11.07 -7.22
C ALA A 129 12.21 11.03 -8.12
N GLN A 130 13.35 11.53 -7.64
CA GLN A 130 14.62 11.54 -8.37
C GLN A 130 15.06 10.11 -8.74
N ARG A 131 15.02 9.18 -7.77
CA ARG A 131 15.40 7.77 -8.00
C ARG A 131 14.45 7.04 -8.92
N LEU A 132 13.16 7.38 -8.90
CA LEU A 132 12.14 6.82 -9.78
C LEU A 132 12.31 7.34 -11.21
N LEU A 133 12.46 8.66 -11.40
CA LEU A 133 12.67 9.25 -12.72
C LEU A 133 14.01 8.82 -13.34
N SER A 134 15.06 8.68 -12.51
CA SER A 134 16.35 8.14 -12.95
C SER A 134 16.23 6.69 -13.43
N TYR A 135 15.42 5.87 -12.74
CA TYR A 135 15.16 4.50 -13.16
C TYR A 135 14.50 4.42 -14.54
N PHE A 136 13.63 5.39 -14.87
CA PHE A 136 13.03 5.53 -16.20
C PHE A 136 13.86 6.32 -17.21
N HIS A 137 15.08 6.71 -16.86
CA HIS A 137 15.95 7.56 -17.69
C HIS A 137 15.29 8.88 -18.13
N CYS A 138 14.48 9.47 -17.26
CA CYS A 138 13.82 10.74 -17.49
C CYS A 138 14.71 11.90 -17.05
N THR A 139 14.88 12.91 -17.91
CA THR A 139 15.72 14.10 -17.62
C THR A 139 15.17 14.97 -16.49
N ASP A 140 13.87 14.87 -16.21
CA ASP A 140 13.25 15.59 -15.08
C ASP A 140 13.74 15.07 -13.71
N ALA A 141 14.49 13.95 -13.69
CA ALA A 141 15.24 13.50 -12.52
C ALA A 141 16.18 14.58 -11.96
N ASP A 142 16.79 15.41 -12.81
CA ASP A 142 17.68 16.50 -12.39
C ASP A 142 16.90 17.58 -11.63
N SER A 143 15.66 17.87 -12.04
CA SER A 143 14.78 18.80 -11.35
C SER A 143 14.39 18.27 -9.96
N ALA A 144 14.05 16.99 -9.87
CA ALA A 144 13.79 16.34 -8.58
C ALA A 144 15.04 16.29 -7.69
N GLU A 145 16.23 16.11 -8.28
CA GLU A 145 17.50 16.16 -7.55
C GLU A 145 17.75 17.53 -6.91
N LEU A 146 17.52 18.61 -7.66
CA LEU A 146 17.67 19.97 -7.15
C LEU A 146 16.73 20.23 -5.98
N ILE A 147 15.47 19.78 -6.06
CA ILE A 147 14.50 19.88 -4.97
C ILE A 147 14.96 19.06 -3.76
N SER A 148 15.43 17.82 -3.99
CA SER A 148 15.94 16.93 -2.95
C SER A 148 17.12 17.54 -2.21
N ARG A 149 18.12 18.09 -2.93
CA ARG A 149 19.27 18.78 -2.35
C ARG A 149 18.87 19.98 -1.50
N HIS A 150 17.91 20.78 -1.97
CA HIS A 150 17.40 21.91 -1.21
C HIS A 150 16.69 21.46 0.08
N ALA A 151 15.76 20.49 -0.02
CA ALA A 151 15.05 19.96 1.13
C ALA A 151 15.98 19.29 2.15
N ALA A 152 17.03 18.59 1.69
CA ALA A 152 18.06 18.03 2.55
C ALA A 152 18.86 19.12 3.28
N PHE A 153 19.21 20.21 2.60
CA PHE A 153 19.89 21.35 3.22
C PHE A 153 19.03 21.99 4.31
N GLU A 154 17.75 22.22 4.05
CA GLU A 154 16.81 22.77 5.03
C GLU A 154 16.57 21.81 6.21
N TYR A 155 16.42 20.51 5.94
CA TYR A 155 16.31 19.49 6.98
C TYR A 155 17.54 19.46 7.89
N THR A 156 18.74 19.41 7.32
CA THR A 156 20.00 19.36 8.08
C THR A 156 20.31 20.68 8.80
N GLY A 157 20.02 21.81 8.17
CA GLY A 157 20.13 23.15 8.75
C GLY A 157 19.17 23.39 9.92
N ALA A 158 17.93 22.88 9.83
CA ALA A 158 16.96 22.89 10.93
C ALA A 158 17.34 21.91 12.06
N THR A 159 18.05 20.83 11.73
CA THR A 159 18.42 19.79 12.69
C THR A 159 19.65 20.15 13.54
N GLN A 160 20.40 21.23 13.21
CA GLN A 160 21.68 21.63 13.83
C GLN A 160 22.20 20.59 14.84
N LEU A 161 22.79 19.52 14.30
CA LEU A 161 23.62 18.63 15.08
C LEU A 161 24.62 19.52 15.79
N GLN A 162 24.46 19.71 17.10
CA GLN A 162 25.52 20.30 17.90
C GLN A 162 26.76 19.44 17.60
N PRO A 163 27.88 20.04 17.15
CA PRO A 163 29.10 19.27 17.01
C PRO A 163 29.37 18.67 18.38
N VAL A 164 29.41 17.33 18.45
CA VAL A 164 29.93 16.65 19.63
C VAL A 164 31.35 17.20 19.79
N ARG A 165 31.53 18.10 20.76
CA ARG A 165 32.84 18.63 21.12
C ARG A 165 33.64 17.47 21.67
N SER A 166 34.43 16.86 20.82
CA SER A 166 35.47 15.94 21.19
C SER A 166 36.65 16.75 21.72
N ASP A 167 36.54 17.26 22.95
CA ASP A 167 37.67 17.74 23.74
C ASP A 167 37.69 17.04 25.11
N GLU A 168 38.60 16.06 25.16
CA GLU A 168 39.46 15.57 26.25
C GLU A 168 39.02 15.65 27.73
N ARG A 169 38.89 14.43 28.31
CA ARG A 169 39.42 13.95 29.60
C ARG A 169 39.36 14.87 30.84
N ALA A 170 38.52 14.46 31.79
CA ALA A 170 38.92 14.42 33.20
C ALA A 170 38.45 13.11 33.84
N SER A 171 39.40 12.46 34.47
CA SER A 171 39.38 11.18 35.18
C SER A 171 38.49 11.21 36.42
N ASP A 172 37.71 10.16 36.67
CA ASP A 172 37.92 9.30 37.85
C ASP A 172 37.06 8.02 37.81
N PRO A 173 37.52 6.92 38.43
CA PRO A 173 36.98 5.58 38.25
C PRO A 173 35.88 5.26 39.27
N SER A 174 34.74 4.81 38.78
CA SER A 174 33.86 3.94 39.57
C SER A 174 33.38 2.82 38.67
N ALA A 175 34.18 1.75 38.68
CA ALA A 175 33.80 0.46 38.15
C ALA A 175 32.72 -0.11 39.08
N THR A 176 31.45 0.05 38.71
CA THR A 176 30.40 -0.85 39.18
C THR A 176 30.13 -1.85 38.06
N SER A 177 30.68 -3.03 38.25
CA SER A 177 30.42 -4.24 37.47
C SER A 177 28.92 -4.51 37.43
N PHE A 178 28.30 -4.34 36.26
CA PHE A 178 27.13 -5.13 35.87
C PHE A 178 27.62 -6.21 34.90
N ALA A 179 28.05 -7.32 35.47
CA ALA A 179 28.10 -8.58 34.76
C ALA A 179 26.66 -8.99 34.43
N SER A 180 26.21 -8.69 33.20
CA SER A 180 25.08 -9.39 32.59
C SER A 180 25.64 -10.52 31.76
N GLU A 181 25.77 -11.67 32.40
CA GLU A 181 25.96 -12.96 31.76
C GLU A 181 24.67 -13.31 31.02
N ALA A 182 24.57 -12.88 29.75
CA ALA A 182 23.55 -13.35 28.84
C ALA A 182 24.12 -14.58 28.13
N GLU A 183 23.76 -15.76 28.64
CA GLU A 183 23.93 -17.03 27.93
C GLU A 183 23.40 -16.89 26.49
N PRO A 184 24.14 -17.37 25.48
CA PRO A 184 23.63 -17.44 24.13
C PRO A 184 22.53 -18.51 24.11
N LYS A 185 21.26 -18.08 24.10
CA LYS A 185 20.17 -18.95 23.67
C LYS A 185 20.45 -19.32 22.22
N GLN A 186 20.97 -20.53 22.05
CA GLN A 186 21.02 -21.24 20.78
C GLN A 186 19.69 -21.01 20.06
N ALA A 187 19.79 -20.37 18.90
CA ALA A 187 18.72 -20.37 17.92
C ALA A 187 18.45 -21.83 17.58
N VAL A 188 17.38 -22.37 18.18
CA VAL A 188 16.75 -23.58 17.67
C VAL A 188 16.25 -23.18 16.29
N ALA A 189 16.99 -23.59 15.27
CA ALA A 189 16.50 -23.55 13.91
C ALA A 189 15.11 -24.19 13.92
N PRO A 190 14.03 -23.49 13.51
CA PRO A 190 12.78 -24.18 13.29
C PRO A 190 13.09 -25.24 12.23
N ALA A 191 12.85 -26.49 12.58
CA ALA A 191 12.86 -27.57 11.62
C ALA A 191 12.00 -27.11 10.43
N SER A 192 12.61 -27.05 9.25
CA SER A 192 11.90 -26.87 8.00
C SER A 192 11.04 -28.12 7.80
N SER A 193 9.86 -28.14 8.41
CA SER A 193 8.71 -28.63 7.68
C SER A 193 8.65 -27.74 6.46
N GLU A 194 9.00 -28.29 5.29
CA GLU A 194 8.55 -27.72 4.03
C GLU A 194 7.03 -27.63 4.16
N GLU A 195 6.52 -26.48 4.61
CA GLU A 195 5.10 -26.22 4.63
C GLU A 195 4.69 -26.29 3.17
N GLU A 196 4.03 -27.39 2.80
CA GLU A 196 3.50 -27.65 1.47
C GLU A 196 2.78 -26.37 1.02
N LEU A 197 3.32 -25.71 -0.01
CA LEU A 197 2.75 -24.47 -0.52
C LEU A 197 1.34 -24.79 -1.05
N ILE A 198 0.32 -24.23 -0.44
CA ILE A 198 -1.07 -24.43 -0.87
C ILE A 198 -1.36 -23.31 -1.86
N GLU A 199 -1.48 -23.69 -3.13
CA GLU A 199 -1.89 -22.80 -4.20
C GLU A 199 -3.41 -22.91 -4.43
N PRO A 200 -4.07 -21.79 -4.76
CA PRO A 200 -5.43 -21.83 -5.25
C PRO A 200 -5.49 -22.64 -6.56
N GLU A 201 -6.61 -23.32 -6.78
CA GLU A 201 -6.83 -24.05 -8.03
C GLU A 201 -6.85 -23.08 -9.23
N LEU A 202 -6.36 -23.51 -10.39
CA LEU A 202 -6.30 -22.64 -11.58
C LEU A 202 -7.70 -22.12 -11.97
N GLU A 203 -8.73 -22.94 -11.78
CA GLU A 203 -10.12 -22.58 -12.08
C GLU A 203 -10.60 -21.34 -11.31
N VAL A 204 -10.20 -21.16 -10.05
CA VAL A 204 -10.62 -20.00 -9.25
C VAL A 204 -9.88 -18.71 -9.62
N LEU A 205 -8.78 -18.81 -10.38
CA LEU A 205 -8.04 -17.68 -10.94
C LEU A 205 -8.65 -17.19 -12.26
N GLU A 206 -9.58 -17.93 -12.85
CA GLU A 206 -10.24 -17.59 -14.10
C GLU A 206 -11.64 -17.01 -13.83
N ARG A 207 -12.00 -15.92 -14.53
CA ARG A 207 -13.40 -15.51 -14.62
C ARG A 207 -14.10 -16.35 -15.67
N GLU A 208 -15.40 -16.56 -15.51
CA GLU A 208 -16.21 -17.20 -16.55
C GLU A 208 -16.05 -16.46 -17.89
N GLU A 209 -15.96 -17.21 -18.98
CA GLU A 209 -15.94 -16.66 -20.33
C GLU A 209 -17.30 -16.03 -20.68
N SER A 210 -17.62 -14.84 -20.17
CA SER A 210 -18.57 -13.91 -20.82
C SER A 210 -18.67 -12.52 -20.14
N GLU A 211 -18.92 -11.51 -20.99
CA GLU A 211 -19.21 -10.08 -20.77
C GLU A 211 -18.11 -9.14 -20.26
N GLN A 212 -17.21 -9.54 -19.34
CA GLN A 212 -16.21 -8.61 -18.75
C GLN A 212 -14.75 -8.88 -19.12
N ALA A 213 -14.46 -9.88 -19.96
CA ALA A 213 -13.11 -10.08 -20.48
C ALA A 213 -12.70 -8.86 -21.32
N THR A 214 -11.87 -7.98 -20.76
CA THR A 214 -11.42 -6.79 -21.50
C THR A 214 -10.11 -7.10 -22.22
N PRO A 215 -9.96 -6.67 -23.48
CA PRO A 215 -8.73 -6.85 -24.23
C PRO A 215 -7.52 -6.13 -23.60
N LEU A 216 -7.77 -5.20 -22.66
CA LEU A 216 -6.73 -4.38 -22.03
C LEU A 216 -6.12 -5.05 -20.79
N VAL A 217 -6.94 -5.70 -19.96
CA VAL A 217 -6.54 -6.20 -18.63
C VAL A 217 -6.64 -7.72 -18.53
N GLY A 218 -7.24 -8.40 -19.52
CA GLY A 218 -7.38 -9.85 -19.59
C GLY A 218 -8.57 -10.40 -18.78
N SER A 219 -8.76 -11.71 -18.85
CA SER A 219 -9.86 -12.43 -18.17
C SER A 219 -9.53 -12.92 -16.75
N GLY A 220 -8.26 -12.89 -16.35
CA GLY A 220 -7.82 -13.41 -15.06
C GLY A 220 -8.42 -12.65 -13.86
N ARG A 221 -8.84 -13.40 -12.85
CA ARG A 221 -9.24 -12.87 -11.54
C ARG A 221 -8.01 -12.28 -10.85
N ALA A 222 -8.20 -11.12 -10.21
CA ALA A 222 -7.12 -10.49 -9.47
C ALA A 222 -6.86 -11.27 -8.15
N PRO A 223 -5.63 -11.78 -7.91
CA PRO A 223 -5.29 -12.34 -6.61
C PRO A 223 -5.26 -11.24 -5.56
N PHE A 224 -5.28 -11.64 -4.29
CA PHE A 224 -5.11 -10.69 -3.19
C PHE A 224 -3.67 -10.17 -3.14
N GLU A 225 -3.53 -8.86 -3.04
CA GLU A 225 -2.23 -8.19 -2.92
C GLU A 225 -2.13 -7.52 -1.55
N PRO A 226 -1.17 -7.94 -0.69
CA PRO A 226 -0.98 -7.31 0.60
C PRO A 226 -0.38 -5.91 0.42
N TRP A 227 -0.85 -4.99 1.26
CA TRP A 227 -0.26 -3.68 1.45
C TRP A 227 1.19 -3.82 1.90
N THR A 228 2.09 -3.11 1.21
CA THR A 228 3.48 -2.99 1.65
C THR A 228 3.59 -1.85 2.65
N VAL A 229 3.97 -2.18 3.88
CA VAL A 229 4.09 -1.19 4.95
C VAL A 229 5.18 -0.17 4.61
N ILE A 230 4.80 1.11 4.67
CA ILE A 230 5.68 2.26 4.51
C ILE A 230 5.91 2.87 5.89
N LEU A 231 7.17 2.99 6.28
CA LEU A 231 7.54 3.55 7.58
C LEU A 231 7.61 5.08 7.50
N SER A 232 6.72 5.72 8.24
CA SER A 232 6.77 7.15 8.52
C SER A 232 7.86 7.46 9.54
N ASP A 233 8.56 8.57 9.35
CA ASP A 233 9.54 9.10 10.31
C ASP A 233 8.89 9.83 11.49
N ASP A 234 7.56 9.90 11.55
CA ASP A 234 6.83 10.44 12.70
C ASP A 234 6.15 9.31 13.48
N SER A 235 6.88 8.69 14.41
CA SER A 235 6.30 7.70 15.32
C SER A 235 5.36 8.31 16.36
N SER A 236 5.36 9.64 16.53
CA SER A 236 4.58 10.33 17.58
C SER A 236 3.11 10.49 17.23
N VAL A 237 2.74 10.36 15.94
CA VAL A 237 1.36 10.50 15.44
C VAL A 237 0.35 9.71 16.28
N LEU A 238 0.65 8.46 16.61
CA LEU A 238 -0.27 7.61 17.37
C LEU A 238 -0.35 7.96 18.86
N ASP A 239 0.69 8.58 19.42
CA ASP A 239 0.68 9.09 20.79
C ASP A 239 -0.13 10.40 20.87
N GLU A 240 -0.09 11.20 19.80
CA GLU A 240 -0.78 12.48 19.69
C GLU A 240 -2.18 12.40 19.06
N LEU A 241 -2.71 11.18 18.87
CA LEU A 241 -4.00 10.92 18.22
C LEU A 241 -5.21 11.72 18.76
N PRO A 242 -5.25 12.26 20.00
CA PRO A 242 -6.31 13.19 20.40
C PRO A 242 -6.34 14.50 19.57
N LYS A 243 -5.22 14.94 19.01
CA LYS A 243 -5.10 16.17 18.20
C LYS A 243 -5.78 16.01 16.84
N LYS A 244 -6.13 17.13 16.19
CA LYS A 244 -6.80 17.12 14.88
C LYS A 244 -5.92 16.49 13.81
N GLU A 245 -4.65 16.90 13.79
CA GLU A 245 -3.72 16.58 12.72
C GLU A 245 -3.38 15.07 12.64
N PRO A 246 -2.92 14.41 13.72
CA PRO A 246 -2.78 12.96 13.78
C PRO A 246 -4.03 12.14 13.40
N LYS A 247 -5.24 12.63 13.71
CA LYS A 247 -6.47 11.95 13.28
C LYS A 247 -6.62 11.98 11.77
N MET A 248 -6.30 13.10 11.13
CA MET A 248 -6.35 13.24 9.68
C MET A 248 -5.32 12.35 9.01
N GLN A 249 -4.08 12.30 9.51
CA GLN A 249 -3.04 11.39 9.00
C GLN A 249 -3.44 9.92 9.11
N VAL A 250 -4.02 9.50 10.24
CA VAL A 250 -4.51 8.11 10.41
C VAL A 250 -5.68 7.80 9.47
N ARG A 251 -6.61 8.74 9.25
CA ARG A 251 -7.74 8.55 8.33
C ARG A 251 -7.29 8.51 6.86
N ALA A 252 -6.36 9.37 6.48
CA ALA A 252 -5.77 9.40 5.15
C ALA A 252 -5.07 8.07 4.85
N LEU A 253 -4.24 7.57 5.78
CA LEU A 253 -3.60 6.25 5.63
C LEU A 253 -4.62 5.11 5.64
N ALA A 254 -5.68 5.20 6.43
CA ALA A 254 -6.75 4.21 6.42
C ALA A 254 -7.43 4.13 5.04
N ALA A 255 -7.70 5.27 4.41
CA ALA A 255 -8.27 5.33 3.07
C ALA A 255 -7.33 4.70 2.03
N GLU A 256 -6.03 5.03 2.09
CA GLU A 256 -5.02 4.51 1.15
C GLU A 256 -4.84 2.99 1.26
N ILE A 257 -4.73 2.44 2.48
CA ILE A 257 -4.63 0.99 2.67
C ILE A 257 -5.91 0.30 2.19
N THR A 258 -7.07 0.89 2.49
CA THR A 258 -8.38 0.35 2.06
C THR A 258 -8.53 0.40 0.54
N GLU A 259 -7.97 1.41 -0.14
CA GLU A 259 -7.97 1.49 -1.60
C GLU A 259 -7.30 0.26 -2.26
N VAL A 260 -6.27 -0.28 -1.60
CA VAL A 260 -5.48 -1.42 -2.07
C VAL A 260 -6.05 -2.76 -1.57
N GLU A 261 -6.23 -2.93 -0.26
CA GLU A 261 -6.62 -4.21 0.35
C GLU A 261 -8.13 -4.37 0.57
N GLY A 262 -8.95 -3.35 0.34
CA GLY A 262 -10.39 -3.39 0.56
C GLY A 262 -11.12 -4.46 -0.26
N PRO A 263 -12.08 -5.22 0.29
CA PRO A 263 -12.48 -5.26 1.70
C PRO A 263 -11.40 -5.81 2.63
N ILE A 264 -11.20 -5.15 3.79
CA ILE A 264 -10.17 -5.50 4.77
C ILE A 264 -10.76 -5.56 6.19
N ALA A 265 -10.39 -6.57 6.99
CA ALA A 265 -10.80 -6.63 8.39
C ALA A 265 -10.29 -5.41 9.17
N ILE A 266 -11.16 -4.77 9.97
CA ILE A 266 -10.80 -3.54 10.69
C ILE A 266 -9.61 -3.71 11.66
N ASP A 267 -9.41 -4.92 12.18
CA ASP A 267 -8.26 -5.27 13.02
C ASP A 267 -6.95 -5.38 12.23
N ARG A 268 -7.00 -5.90 11.01
CA ARG A 268 -5.86 -5.93 10.08
C ARG A 268 -5.48 -4.51 9.67
N LEU A 269 -6.47 -3.69 9.27
CA LEU A 269 -6.23 -2.29 8.93
C LEU A 269 -5.58 -1.52 10.07
N ALA A 270 -6.08 -1.69 11.30
CA ALA A 270 -5.50 -1.04 12.48
C ALA A 270 -4.05 -1.48 12.76
N ARG A 271 -3.70 -2.76 12.50
CA ARG A 271 -2.31 -3.25 12.60
C ARG A 271 -1.41 -2.61 11.55
N LEU A 272 -1.83 -2.56 10.28
CA LEU A 272 -1.04 -1.99 9.20
C LEU A 272 -0.77 -0.49 9.41
N ILE A 273 -1.79 0.25 9.87
CA ILE A 273 -1.63 1.66 10.27
C ILE A 273 -0.61 1.77 11.41
N ALA A 274 -0.72 0.93 12.44
CA ALA A 274 0.21 0.96 13.57
C ALA A 274 1.66 0.68 13.13
N LEU A 275 1.85 -0.33 12.29
CA LEU A 275 3.16 -0.69 11.74
C LEU A 275 3.76 0.44 10.90
N SER A 276 2.95 1.15 10.12
CA SER A 276 3.40 2.29 9.30
C SER A 276 3.95 3.46 10.14
N TYR A 277 3.54 3.57 11.41
CA TYR A 277 4.08 4.54 12.37
C TYR A 277 5.09 3.90 13.36
N GLY A 278 5.68 2.75 13.00
CA GLY A 278 6.71 2.09 13.79
C GLY A 278 6.23 1.32 15.03
N VAL A 279 4.92 1.14 15.21
CA VAL A 279 4.36 0.42 16.36
C VAL A 279 4.16 -1.07 16.01
N SER A 280 5.11 -1.90 16.42
CA SER A 280 5.06 -3.36 16.21
C SER A 280 4.00 -4.07 17.07
N ARG A 281 3.81 -3.65 18.33
CA ARG A 281 2.83 -4.24 19.25
C ARG A 281 1.65 -3.30 19.51
N LEU A 282 0.49 -3.65 18.95
CA LEU A 282 -0.73 -2.85 19.08
C LEU A 282 -1.61 -3.28 20.27
N HIS A 283 -1.49 -2.55 21.38
CA HIS A 283 -2.30 -2.73 22.59
C HIS A 283 -3.79 -2.32 22.39
N GLN A 284 -4.69 -2.91 23.17
CA GLN A 284 -6.16 -2.77 23.00
C GLN A 284 -6.66 -1.32 23.01
N LYS A 285 -6.16 -0.48 23.93
CA LYS A 285 -6.58 0.93 24.02
C LYS A 285 -6.27 1.69 22.72
N ARG A 286 -5.04 1.53 22.20
CA ARG A 286 -4.59 2.17 20.96
C ARG A 286 -5.32 1.59 19.74
N ARG A 287 -5.50 0.27 19.70
CA ARG A 287 -6.34 -0.41 18.70
C ARG A 287 -7.73 0.21 18.60
N ASN A 288 -8.43 0.36 19.73
CA ASN A 288 -9.78 0.94 19.77
C ASN A 288 -9.78 2.41 19.30
N GLN A 289 -8.74 3.17 19.63
CA GLN A 289 -8.60 4.55 19.17
C GLN A 289 -8.43 4.64 17.65
N ILE A 290 -7.60 3.78 17.05
CA ILE A 290 -7.41 3.69 15.60
C ILE A 290 -8.71 3.23 14.92
N LYS A 291 -9.37 2.17 15.42
CA LYS A 291 -10.68 1.71 14.92
C LYS A 291 -11.72 2.82 14.90
N ARG A 292 -11.77 3.65 15.96
CA ARG A 292 -12.66 4.82 16.00
C ARG A 292 -12.32 5.82 14.89
N GLN A 293 -11.04 6.02 14.55
CA GLN A 293 -10.67 6.91 13.44
C GLN A 293 -11.03 6.31 12.09
N ILE A 294 -10.85 5.00 11.89
CA ILE A 294 -11.29 4.29 10.68
C ILE A 294 -12.80 4.48 10.49
N GLY A 295 -13.62 4.25 11.51
CA GLY A 295 -15.08 4.45 11.42
C GLY A 295 -15.52 5.92 11.27
N GLN A 296 -14.61 6.88 11.42
CA GLN A 296 -14.83 8.32 11.18
C GLN A 296 -14.19 8.80 9.88
N CYS A 297 -13.56 7.91 9.12
CA CYS A 297 -12.97 8.23 7.83
C CYS A 297 -14.09 8.33 6.79
N ALA A 298 -14.12 9.43 6.04
CA ALA A 298 -15.19 9.70 5.08
C ALA A 298 -15.04 8.90 3.78
N ASP A 299 -13.86 8.36 3.49
CA ASP A 299 -13.52 7.68 2.23
C ASP A 299 -13.69 6.16 2.31
N VAL A 300 -14.16 5.65 3.44
CA VAL A 300 -14.40 4.23 3.68
C VAL A 300 -15.77 4.01 4.31
N THR A 301 -16.28 2.79 4.20
CA THR A 301 -17.45 2.32 4.96
C THR A 301 -17.07 1.10 5.78
N VAL A 302 -17.77 0.86 6.89
CA VAL A 302 -17.57 -0.31 7.74
C VAL A 302 -18.87 -1.10 7.80
N ASP A 303 -18.82 -2.37 7.40
CA ASP A 303 -20.01 -3.22 7.40
C ASP A 303 -20.31 -3.83 8.78
N LYS A 304 -21.43 -4.57 8.85
CA LYS A 304 -21.86 -5.27 10.08
C LYS A 304 -20.89 -6.37 10.50
N ALA A 305 -20.08 -6.88 9.58
CA ALA A 305 -19.09 -7.90 9.84
C ALA A 305 -17.75 -7.34 10.33
N HIS A 306 -17.62 -6.01 10.46
CA HIS A 306 -16.41 -5.26 10.81
C HIS A 306 -15.31 -5.29 9.74
N PHE A 307 -15.71 -5.34 8.48
CA PHE A 307 -14.84 -5.13 7.33
C PHE A 307 -14.97 -3.71 6.81
N VAL A 308 -13.84 -3.16 6.39
CA VAL A 308 -13.70 -1.81 5.88
C VAL A 308 -13.64 -1.90 4.37
N TRP A 309 -14.51 -1.15 3.71
CA TRP A 309 -14.67 -1.11 2.26
C TRP A 309 -14.32 0.29 1.75
N PRO A 310 -13.73 0.40 0.55
CA PRO A 310 -13.70 1.67 -0.17
C PRO A 310 -15.12 2.22 -0.31
N ARG A 311 -15.30 3.53 -0.17
CA ARG A 311 -16.64 4.13 -0.22
C ARG A 311 -17.38 3.92 -1.54
N ASP A 312 -16.63 3.76 -2.62
CA ASP A 312 -17.11 3.57 -3.99
C ASP A 312 -17.41 2.10 -4.34
N ILE A 313 -17.32 1.19 -3.37
CA ILE A 313 -17.75 -0.21 -3.50
C ILE A 313 -18.95 -0.45 -2.60
N ASP A 314 -20.05 -0.94 -3.19
CA ASP A 314 -21.22 -1.39 -2.44
C ASP A 314 -21.08 -2.86 -2.05
N SER A 315 -20.99 -3.14 -0.75
CA SER A 315 -20.82 -4.47 -0.23
C SER A 315 -22.00 -5.41 -0.50
N ASN A 316 -23.19 -4.89 -0.83
CA ASN A 316 -24.37 -5.71 -1.11
C ASN A 316 -24.42 -6.23 -2.55
N SER A 317 -23.79 -5.52 -3.49
CA SER A 317 -23.75 -5.88 -4.92
C SER A 317 -22.39 -6.42 -5.37
N TRP A 318 -21.38 -6.38 -4.50
CA TRP A 318 -20.05 -6.87 -4.81
C TRP A 318 -20.00 -8.41 -4.89
N SER A 319 -19.69 -8.94 -6.08
CA SER A 319 -19.71 -10.37 -6.40
C SER A 319 -18.33 -10.98 -6.68
N GLU A 320 -17.25 -10.23 -6.46
CA GLU A 320 -15.88 -10.72 -6.69
C GLU A 320 -15.32 -11.46 -5.47
N PHE A 321 -14.17 -12.11 -5.66
CA PHE A 321 -13.32 -12.62 -4.60
C PHE A 321 -11.86 -12.58 -5.03
N ARG A 322 -10.90 -12.59 -4.09
CA ARG A 322 -9.47 -12.49 -4.39
C ARG A 322 -8.72 -13.71 -3.81
N PRO A 323 -8.37 -14.70 -4.65
CA PRO A 323 -7.60 -15.87 -4.22
C PRO A 323 -6.21 -15.50 -3.71
N ASN A 324 -5.63 -16.33 -2.86
CA ASN A 324 -4.25 -16.22 -2.42
C ASN A 324 -3.66 -17.58 -2.06
N SER A 325 -2.35 -17.72 -2.23
CA SER A 325 -1.57 -18.87 -1.78
C SER A 325 -1.24 -18.79 -0.27
N SER A 326 -0.74 -19.89 0.30
CA SER A 326 -0.40 -19.98 1.73
C SER A 326 0.76 -19.09 2.18
N ASN A 327 1.63 -18.66 1.26
CA ASN A 327 2.76 -17.77 1.54
C ASN A 327 2.37 -16.29 1.70
N VAL A 328 1.12 -15.93 1.40
CA VAL A 328 0.63 -14.55 1.54
C VAL A 328 0.16 -14.33 2.97
N ASP A 329 0.61 -13.23 3.60
CA ASP A 329 0.17 -12.84 4.95
C ASP A 329 -1.28 -12.33 4.93
N ARG A 330 -2.22 -13.28 4.92
CA ARG A 330 -3.66 -13.05 5.03
C ARG A 330 -4.28 -14.17 5.86
N ASP A 331 -4.67 -13.87 7.09
CA ASP A 331 -5.40 -14.83 7.92
C ASP A 331 -6.79 -15.09 7.31
N PHE A 332 -7.32 -16.31 7.45
CA PHE A 332 -8.64 -16.63 6.91
C PHE A 332 -9.75 -15.78 7.55
N THR A 333 -9.57 -15.37 8.82
CA THR A 333 -10.47 -14.47 9.54
C THR A 333 -10.33 -13.00 9.10
N ASP A 334 -9.25 -12.66 8.38
CA ASP A 334 -9.05 -11.34 7.77
C ASP A 334 -9.73 -11.23 6.38
N ILE A 335 -10.44 -12.26 5.92
CA ILE A 335 -11.17 -12.30 4.63
C ILE A 335 -12.64 -11.95 4.86
N SER A 336 -13.25 -11.11 4.01
CA SER A 336 -14.65 -10.73 4.20
C SER A 336 -15.58 -11.96 4.10
N PRO A 337 -16.61 -12.11 4.97
CA PRO A 337 -17.63 -13.13 4.78
C PRO A 337 -18.33 -13.06 3.42
N ILE A 338 -18.48 -11.86 2.85
CA ILE A 338 -19.03 -11.67 1.49
C ILE A 338 -18.07 -12.26 0.45
N GLU A 339 -16.76 -12.04 0.62
CA GLU A 339 -15.72 -12.58 -0.27
C GLU A 339 -15.65 -14.11 -0.24
N ILE A 340 -15.78 -14.70 0.94
CA ILE A 340 -15.88 -16.16 1.12
C ILE A 340 -17.17 -16.69 0.47
N CYS A 341 -18.30 -16.01 0.68
CA CYS A 341 -19.59 -16.37 0.11
C CYS A 341 -19.56 -16.34 -1.43
N ASN A 342 -18.93 -15.33 -2.03
CA ASN A 342 -18.78 -15.23 -3.49
C ASN A 342 -17.91 -16.37 -4.05
N ALA A 343 -16.82 -16.74 -3.36
CA ALA A 343 -16.03 -17.90 -3.72
C ALA A 343 -16.85 -19.21 -3.61
N ALA A 344 -17.66 -19.37 -2.57
CA ALA A 344 -18.52 -20.53 -2.40
C ALA A 344 -19.57 -20.65 -3.52
N ARG A 345 -20.24 -19.55 -3.89
CA ARG A 345 -21.18 -19.51 -5.03
C ARG A 345 -20.50 -19.91 -6.34
N PHE A 346 -19.28 -19.42 -6.57
CA PHE A 346 -18.50 -19.76 -7.75
C PHE A 346 -18.16 -21.26 -7.81
N VAL A 347 -17.73 -21.85 -6.70
CA VAL A 347 -17.41 -23.29 -6.62
C VAL A 347 -18.68 -24.14 -6.80
N GLN A 348 -19.79 -23.78 -6.15
CA GLN A 348 -21.06 -24.49 -6.28
C GLN A 348 -21.63 -24.45 -7.70
N ALA A 349 -21.48 -23.33 -8.42
CA ALA A 349 -21.92 -23.22 -9.80
C ALA A 349 -21.14 -24.15 -10.74
N ARG A 350 -19.85 -24.36 -10.48
CA ARG A 350 -18.96 -25.23 -11.26
C ARG A 350 -19.07 -26.70 -10.90
N HIS A 351 -19.37 -26.98 -9.64
CA HIS A 351 -19.45 -28.33 -9.11
C HIS A 351 -20.82 -28.57 -8.42
N PRO A 352 -21.94 -28.63 -9.17
CA PRO A 352 -23.27 -28.81 -8.58
C PRO A 352 -23.47 -30.12 -7.82
N ASP A 353 -22.66 -31.12 -8.12
CA ASP A 353 -22.72 -32.46 -7.51
C ASP A 353 -21.90 -32.57 -6.20
N TRP A 354 -21.17 -31.51 -5.81
CA TRP A 354 -20.38 -31.52 -4.58
C TRP A 354 -21.24 -31.33 -3.34
N ASP A 355 -20.89 -32.04 -2.28
CA ASP A 355 -21.46 -31.81 -0.96
C ASP A 355 -20.87 -30.55 -0.29
N ASP A 356 -21.51 -30.11 0.79
CA ASP A 356 -21.08 -28.91 1.52
C ASP A 356 -19.63 -29.01 2.01
N GLU A 357 -19.18 -30.22 2.36
CA GLU A 357 -17.81 -30.44 2.87
C GLU A 357 -16.77 -30.31 1.75
N ALA A 358 -17.05 -30.82 0.54
CA ALA A 358 -16.19 -30.63 -0.63
C ALA A 358 -16.11 -29.15 -1.03
N VAL A 359 -17.24 -28.44 -1.05
CA VAL A 359 -17.28 -27.00 -1.32
C VAL A 359 -16.45 -26.22 -0.29
N GLN A 360 -16.62 -26.52 1.01
CA GLN A 360 -15.84 -25.87 2.07
C GLN A 360 -14.33 -26.09 1.92
N ARG A 361 -13.90 -27.31 1.55
CA ARG A 361 -12.47 -27.61 1.32
C ARG A 361 -11.91 -26.81 0.15
N SER A 362 -12.63 -26.72 -0.98
CA SER A 362 -12.19 -25.93 -2.14
C SER A 362 -12.17 -24.42 -1.84
N VAL A 363 -13.14 -23.91 -1.08
CA VAL A 363 -13.13 -22.52 -0.60
C VAL A 363 -11.93 -22.24 0.31
N LEU A 364 -11.58 -23.15 1.23
CA LEU A 364 -10.37 -23.01 2.04
C LEU A 364 -9.10 -22.97 1.17
N GLN A 365 -9.01 -23.85 0.17
CA GLN A 365 -7.87 -23.92 -0.73
C GLN A 365 -7.73 -22.66 -1.59
N THR A 366 -8.85 -22.06 -2.03
CA THR A 366 -8.90 -20.77 -2.74
C THR A 366 -8.17 -19.66 -1.99
N PHE A 367 -8.16 -19.73 -0.66
CA PHE A 367 -7.50 -18.75 0.22
C PHE A 367 -6.23 -19.31 0.89
N GLY A 368 -5.62 -20.35 0.31
CA GLY A 368 -4.32 -20.87 0.73
C GLY A 368 -4.36 -21.67 2.04
N ARG A 369 -5.52 -22.25 2.39
CA ARG A 369 -5.70 -23.04 3.61
C ARG A 369 -6.12 -24.47 3.28
N LYS A 370 -5.55 -25.43 3.99
CA LYS A 370 -5.89 -26.87 3.89
C LYS A 370 -6.65 -27.37 5.11
N ARG A 371 -6.34 -26.81 6.30
CA ARG A 371 -6.93 -27.23 7.57
C ARG A 371 -8.07 -26.31 7.99
N LEU A 372 -9.23 -26.91 8.24
CA LEU A 372 -10.36 -26.26 8.88
C LEU A 372 -10.10 -26.11 10.39
N THR A 373 -9.70 -24.91 10.81
CA THR A 373 -9.55 -24.58 12.24
C THR A 373 -10.89 -24.14 12.83
N SER A 374 -11.03 -24.13 14.16
CA SER A 374 -12.25 -23.65 14.81
C SER A 374 -12.56 -22.18 14.51
N GLY A 375 -11.52 -21.36 14.30
CA GLY A 375 -11.67 -19.97 13.85
C GLY A 375 -12.18 -19.90 12.40
N ALA A 376 -11.60 -20.71 11.51
CA ALA A 376 -12.03 -20.78 10.11
C ALA A 376 -13.48 -21.30 9.99
N GLN A 377 -13.87 -22.31 10.76
CA GLN A 377 -15.25 -22.82 10.78
C GLN A 377 -16.25 -21.73 11.15
N LYS A 378 -16.04 -21.04 12.28
CA LYS A 378 -16.95 -19.96 12.72
C LYS A 378 -17.09 -18.86 11.66
N HIS A 379 -15.99 -18.61 10.93
CA HIS A 379 -15.95 -17.58 9.90
C HIS A 379 -16.63 -18.05 8.60
N LEU A 380 -16.50 -19.33 8.24
CA LEU A 380 -17.28 -19.98 7.18
C LEU A 380 -18.79 -19.95 7.52
N ASP A 381 -19.18 -20.34 8.73
CA ASP A 381 -20.59 -20.32 9.16
C ASP A 381 -21.19 -18.91 9.00
N LYS A 382 -20.41 -17.88 9.36
CA LYS A 382 -20.78 -16.48 9.14
C LYS A 382 -20.94 -16.16 7.65
N ALA A 383 -20.02 -16.60 6.79
CA ALA A 383 -20.13 -16.40 5.35
C ALA A 383 -21.34 -17.12 4.73
N TRP A 384 -21.66 -18.34 5.18
CA TRP A 384 -22.81 -19.10 4.69
C TRP A 384 -24.15 -18.43 5.01
N SER A 385 -24.24 -17.63 6.06
CA SER A 385 -25.43 -16.82 6.33
C SER A 385 -25.71 -15.70 5.31
N TYR A 386 -24.74 -15.40 4.42
CA TYR A 386 -24.88 -14.48 3.30
C TYR A 386 -25.15 -15.17 1.97
N LEU A 387 -25.04 -16.51 1.92
CA LEU A 387 -25.25 -17.31 0.72
C LEU A 387 -26.72 -17.31 0.34
#